data_AF-A0AAV2FCI4-F1
#
_entry.id   AF-A0AAV2FCI4-F1
#
_cell.length_a   1.000
_cell.length_b   1.000
_cell.length_c   1.000
_cell.angle_alpha   90.00
_cell.angle_beta   90.00
_cell.angle_gamma   90.00
#
_symmetry.space_group_name_H-M   'P 1'
#
loop_
_entity.id
_entity.type
_entity.pdbx_description
1 polymer ?
#
loop_
_entity_poly.entity_id
_entity_poly.type
_entity_poly.pdbx_seq_one_letter_code
_entity_poly.pdbx_strand_id
1 'polypeptide(L)'
;MSSMERRKLIVAISAFWNLIMICVDLGMEVMKLTVIFLVSNRLGRQPLDDYEMKHYDRQRVIYKCTKMSDTESHRKIRMNRTLFTNLCDLLAAEGGLKRTRNIEIDEMVLTFLLTISHSDKNRS
;
A
#
# COMPACT_ATOMS: atom_id res chain seq x y z
N MET A 1 46.32 50.55 23.32
CA MET A 1 45.27 49.51 23.50
C MET A 1 45.70 48.57 24.61
N SER A 2 45.03 48.64 25.76
CA SER A 2 45.46 47.96 26.99
C SER A 2 45.23 46.44 26.90
N SER A 3 46.01 45.64 27.64
CA SER A 3 45.84 44.17 27.73
C SER A 3 44.40 43.77 28.12
N MET A 4 43.73 44.62 28.91
CA MET A 4 42.36 44.41 29.39
C MET A 4 41.30 44.56 28.28
N GLU A 5 41.48 45.48 27.33
CA GLU A 5 40.57 45.68 26.20
C GLU A 5 40.61 44.50 25.22
N ARG A 6 41.80 43.97 24.96
CA ARG A 6 41.98 42.78 24.10
C ARG A 6 41.28 41.55 24.66
N ARG A 7 41.34 41.36 25.99
CA ARG A 7 40.65 40.25 26.67
C ARG A 7 39.13 40.36 26.57
N LYS A 8 38.58 41.56 26.77
CA LYS A 8 37.13 41.81 26.62
C LYS A 8 36.65 41.52 25.19
N LEU A 9 37.44 41.87 24.20
CA LEU A 9 37.13 41.66 22.78
C LEU A 9 37.14 40.16 22.42
N ILE A 10 38.12 39.39 22.92
CA ILE A 10 38.17 37.93 22.73
C ILE A 10 36.96 37.25 23.38
N VAL A 11 36.59 37.64 24.60
CA VAL A 11 35.42 37.09 25.29
C VAL A 11 34.14 37.41 24.52
N ALA A 12 33.98 38.64 24.03
CA ALA A 12 32.82 39.04 23.23
C ALA A 12 32.70 38.24 21.93
N ILE A 13 33.81 38.01 21.21
CA ILE A 13 33.83 37.19 20.00
C ILE A 13 33.46 35.74 20.32
N SER A 14 33.99 35.17 21.40
CA SER A 14 33.69 33.80 21.79
C SER A 14 32.22 33.61 22.19
N ALA A 15 31.63 34.59 22.89
CA ALA A 15 30.22 34.58 23.24
C ALA A 15 29.33 34.68 22.00
N PHE A 16 29.70 35.55 21.05
CA PHE A 16 29.00 35.69 19.78
C PHE A 16 29.04 34.40 18.95
N TRP A 17 30.20 33.75 18.89
CA TRP A 17 30.35 32.46 18.21
C TRP A 17 29.49 31.37 18.85
N ASN A 18 29.47 31.30 20.18
CA ASN A 18 28.61 30.34 20.90
C ASN A 18 27.12 30.56 20.64
N LEU A 19 26.67 31.82 20.55
CA LEU A 19 25.28 32.13 20.19
C LEU A 19 24.94 31.63 18.78
N ILE A 20 25.84 31.82 17.82
CA ILE A 20 25.66 31.30 16.45
C ILE A 20 25.56 29.76 16.47
N MET A 21 26.45 29.07 17.18
CA MET A 21 26.44 27.61 17.26
C MET A 21 25.12 27.08 17.82
N ILE A 22 24.60 27.68 18.90
CA ILE A 22 23.31 27.32 19.50
C ILE A 22 22.16 27.50 18.51
N CYS A 23 22.16 28.58 17.73
CA CYS A 23 21.13 28.81 16.70
C CYS A 23 21.17 27.74 15.59
N VAL A 24 22.38 27.35 15.16
CA VAL A 24 22.55 26.30 14.15
C VAL A 24 22.07 24.95 14.69
N ASP A 25 22.48 24.57 15.90
CA ASP A 25 22.09 23.30 16.51
C ASP A 25 20.57 23.20 16.71
N LEU A 26 19.94 24.28 17.20
CA LEU A 26 18.48 24.34 17.33
C LEU A 26 17.79 24.21 15.97
N GLY A 27 18.31 24.86 14.94
CA GLY A 27 17.79 24.75 13.57
C GLY A 27 17.87 23.33 13.02
N MET A 28 18.98 22.63 13.28
CA MET A 28 19.18 21.25 12.85
C MET A 28 18.22 20.27 13.55
N GLU A 29 17.94 20.46 14.83
CA GLU A 29 16.97 19.62 15.56
C GLU A 29 15.53 19.83 15.04
N VAL A 30 15.14 21.07 14.74
CA VAL A 30 13.84 21.34 14.10
C VAL A 30 13.75 20.69 12.71
N MET A 31 14.82 20.75 11.92
CA MET A 31 14.91 20.06 10.63
C MET A 31 14.74 18.54 10.77
N LYS A 32 15.40 17.90 11.75
CA LYS A 32 15.24 16.46 12.01
C LYS A 32 13.80 16.11 12.38
N LEU A 33 13.20 16.88 13.30
CA LEU A 33 11.82 16.64 13.74
C LEU A 33 10.81 16.81 12.60
N THR A 34 10.99 17.83 11.75
CA THR A 34 10.12 18.04 10.59
C THR A 34 10.27 16.92 9.55
N VAL A 35 11.49 16.43 9.30
CA VAL A 35 11.72 15.28 8.42
C VAL A 35 11.07 14.02 8.99
N ILE A 36 11.25 13.73 10.29
CA ILE A 36 10.62 12.58 10.95
C ILE A 36 9.10 12.69 10.88
N PHE A 37 8.52 13.86 11.15
CA PHE A 37 7.08 14.09 11.04
C PHE A 37 6.57 13.88 9.61
N LEU A 38 7.29 14.38 8.60
CA LEU A 38 6.95 14.16 7.19
C LEU A 38 7.02 12.68 6.80
N VAL A 39 8.08 11.97 7.21
CA VAL A 39 8.24 10.53 6.94
C VAL A 39 7.16 9.72 7.64
N SER A 40 6.90 9.98 8.93
CA SER A 40 5.84 9.34 9.70
C SER A 40 4.45 9.61 9.12
N ASN A 41 4.20 10.83 8.62
CA ASN A 41 2.96 11.17 7.93
C ASN A 41 2.81 10.56 6.54
N ARG A 42 3.91 10.13 5.90
CA ARG A 42 3.85 9.32 4.68
C ARG A 42 3.62 7.85 5.01
N LEU A 43 4.26 7.33 6.05
CA LEU A 43 4.10 5.94 6.51
C LEU A 43 2.71 5.68 7.12
N GLY A 44 2.15 6.64 7.87
CA GLY A 44 0.78 6.54 8.38
C GLY A 44 -0.31 6.60 7.31
N ARG A 45 0.06 6.85 6.03
CA ARG A 45 -0.86 6.95 4.89
C ARG A 45 -0.82 5.76 3.91
N GLN A 46 -0.04 4.71 4.15
CA GLN A 46 -0.05 3.47 3.33
C GLN A 46 0.28 2.24 4.20
N PRO A 47 -0.19 0.99 3.94
CA PRO A 47 -1.29 0.49 3.10
C PRO A 47 -2.10 -0.62 3.82
N LEU A 48 -2.26 -0.58 5.16
CA LEU A 48 -3.05 -1.59 5.87
C LEU A 48 -4.53 -1.52 5.44
N ASP A 49 -5.06 -0.30 5.35
CA ASP A 49 -6.40 -0.03 4.85
C ASP A 49 -6.53 -0.41 3.36
N ASP A 50 -5.51 -0.15 2.53
CA ASP A 50 -5.53 -0.52 1.11
C ASP A 50 -5.50 -2.05 0.89
N TYR A 51 -4.75 -2.80 1.70
CA TYR A 51 -4.72 -4.25 1.63
C TYR A 51 -6.05 -4.87 2.10
N GLU A 52 -6.57 -4.44 3.24
CA GLU A 52 -7.87 -4.91 3.76
C GLU A 52 -9.03 -4.50 2.86
N MET A 53 -9.04 -3.26 2.36
CA MET A 53 -10.04 -2.77 1.41
C MET A 53 -10.01 -3.58 0.11
N LYS A 54 -8.81 -3.83 -0.44
CA LYS A 54 -8.66 -4.65 -1.65
C LYS A 54 -9.15 -6.07 -1.43
N HIS A 55 -8.86 -6.66 -0.26
CA HIS A 55 -9.40 -7.97 0.13
C HIS A 55 -10.92 -7.98 0.21
N TYR A 56 -11.51 -6.97 0.84
CA TYR A 56 -12.95 -6.85 0.99
C TYR A 56 -13.65 -6.66 -0.37
N ASP A 57 -13.13 -5.80 -1.24
CA ASP A 57 -13.70 -5.61 -2.58
C ASP A 57 -13.56 -6.88 -3.44
N ARG A 58 -12.46 -7.62 -3.31
CA ARG A 58 -12.27 -8.94 -3.96
C ARG A 58 -13.30 -9.95 -3.49
N GLN A 59 -13.53 -10.06 -2.18
CA GLN A 59 -14.55 -10.95 -1.62
C GLN A 59 -15.96 -10.56 -2.09
N ARG A 60 -16.26 -9.26 -2.22
CA ARG A 60 -17.55 -8.81 -2.76
C ARG A 60 -17.73 -9.18 -4.23
N VAL A 61 -16.67 -9.14 -5.04
CA VAL A 61 -16.73 -9.57 -6.44
C VAL A 61 -16.98 -11.07 -6.54
N ILE A 62 -16.27 -11.88 -5.74
CA ILE A 62 -16.52 -13.33 -5.65
C ILE A 62 -17.96 -13.60 -5.23
N TYR A 63 -18.42 -12.97 -4.15
CA TYR A 63 -19.79 -13.09 -3.68
C TYR A 63 -20.82 -12.72 -4.76
N LYS A 64 -20.60 -11.61 -5.49
CA LYS A 64 -21.51 -11.20 -6.57
C LYS A 64 -21.47 -12.12 -7.79
N CYS A 65 -20.37 -12.82 -8.05
CA CYS A 65 -20.27 -13.74 -9.18
C CYS A 65 -20.72 -15.16 -8.81
N THR A 66 -20.66 -15.54 -7.53
CA THR A 66 -21.03 -16.88 -7.05
C THR A 66 -22.42 -16.93 -6.42
N LYS A 67 -22.83 -15.92 -5.63
CA LYS A 67 -24.16 -15.80 -5.00
C LYS A 67 -25.17 -14.94 -5.79
N MET A 68 -24.72 -14.37 -6.91
CA MET A 68 -25.48 -13.83 -8.06
C MET A 68 -26.65 -14.72 -8.52
N SER A 69 -27.73 -14.18 -9.09
CA SER A 69 -28.57 -14.97 -10.03
C SER A 69 -27.68 -15.56 -11.15
N ASP A 70 -27.96 -16.79 -11.62
CA ASP A 70 -27.19 -17.45 -12.69
C ASP A 70 -27.06 -16.58 -13.95
N THR A 71 -28.05 -15.73 -14.21
CA THR A 71 -28.04 -14.76 -15.32
C THR A 71 -26.91 -13.74 -15.19
N GLU A 72 -26.62 -13.27 -13.97
CA GLU A 72 -25.56 -12.28 -13.73
C GLU A 72 -24.17 -12.89 -13.63
N SER A 73 -24.07 -14.11 -13.10
CA SER A 73 -22.83 -14.89 -13.17
C SER A 73 -22.46 -15.15 -14.63
N HIS A 74 -23.42 -15.59 -15.45
CA HIS A 74 -23.18 -15.77 -16.88
C HIS A 74 -22.80 -14.45 -17.57
N ARG A 75 -23.41 -13.32 -17.22
CA ARG A 75 -23.07 -12.02 -17.83
C ARG A 75 -21.65 -11.54 -17.49
N LYS A 76 -21.18 -11.81 -16.26
CA LYS A 76 -19.89 -11.32 -15.77
C LYS A 76 -18.72 -12.26 -16.07
N ILE A 77 -18.92 -13.56 -15.83
CA ILE A 77 -17.86 -14.57 -15.91
C ILE A 77 -18.13 -15.61 -17.00
N ARG A 78 -19.22 -15.47 -17.78
CA ARG A 78 -19.60 -16.35 -18.90
C ARG A 78 -19.83 -17.82 -18.52
N MET A 79 -19.98 -18.08 -17.23
CA MET A 79 -20.14 -19.42 -16.68
C MET A 79 -21.20 -19.40 -15.58
N ASN A 80 -21.98 -20.48 -15.45
CA ASN A 80 -22.91 -20.61 -14.33
C ASN A 80 -22.14 -20.95 -13.05
N ARG A 81 -22.81 -20.87 -11.89
CA ARG A 81 -22.17 -21.12 -10.61
C ARG A 81 -21.63 -22.55 -10.48
N THR A 82 -22.39 -23.55 -10.92
CA THR A 82 -22.03 -24.97 -10.79
C THR A 82 -20.78 -25.32 -11.60
N LEU A 83 -20.70 -24.83 -12.82
CA LEU A 83 -19.54 -25.01 -13.70
C LEU A 83 -18.32 -24.27 -13.15
N PHE A 84 -18.51 -23.10 -12.53
CA PHE A 84 -17.42 -22.39 -11.86
C PHE A 84 -16.83 -23.21 -10.70
N THR A 85 -17.68 -23.78 -9.82
CA THR A 85 -17.22 -24.63 -8.72
C THR A 85 -16.49 -25.87 -9.26
N ASN A 86 -17.07 -26.55 -10.25
CA ASN A 86 -16.44 -27.72 -10.86
C ASN A 86 -15.09 -27.38 -11.51
N LEU A 87 -14.96 -26.20 -12.11
CA LEU A 87 -13.69 -25.74 -12.67
C LEU A 87 -12.65 -25.48 -11.58
N CYS A 88 -13.03 -24.88 -10.45
CA CYS A 88 -12.12 -24.67 -9.32
C CYS A 88 -11.64 -26.00 -8.74
N ASP A 89 -12.55 -26.98 -8.59
CA ASP A 89 -12.23 -28.31 -8.10
C ASP A 89 -11.29 -29.06 -9.06
N LEU A 90 -11.54 -28.98 -10.37
CA LEU A 90 -10.70 -29.60 -11.40
C LEU A 90 -9.30 -28.96 -11.42
N LEU A 91 -9.22 -27.63 -11.33
CA LEU A 91 -7.94 -26.93 -11.29
C LEU A 91 -7.16 -27.20 -10.00
N ALA A 92 -7.85 -27.40 -8.87
CA ALA A 92 -7.23 -27.78 -7.61
C ALA A 92 -6.70 -29.23 -7.65
N ALA A 93 -7.49 -30.16 -8.18
CA ALA A 93 -7.18 -31.59 -8.18
C ALA A 93 -6.19 -32.00 -9.29
N GLU A 94 -6.42 -31.52 -10.52
CA GLU A 94 -5.65 -31.92 -11.71
C GLU A 94 -4.76 -30.80 -12.25
N GLY A 95 -5.20 -29.55 -12.13
CA GLY A 95 -4.45 -28.38 -12.60
C GLY A 95 -3.28 -27.96 -11.70
N GLY A 96 -3.14 -28.58 -10.53
CA GLY A 96 -2.08 -28.27 -9.56
C GLY A 96 -2.18 -26.86 -8.95
N LEU A 97 -3.33 -26.19 -9.07
CA LEU A 97 -3.54 -24.88 -8.45
C LEU A 97 -3.50 -25.05 -6.94
N LYS A 98 -2.59 -24.34 -6.28
CA LYS A 98 -2.48 -24.32 -4.83
C LYS A 98 -2.85 -22.95 -4.30
N ARG A 99 -3.65 -22.94 -3.23
CA ARG A 99 -3.90 -21.73 -2.44
C ARG A 99 -2.56 -21.13 -2.00
N THR A 100 -2.43 -19.82 -2.14
CA THR A 100 -1.29 -19.08 -1.57
C THR A 100 -1.68 -18.49 -0.23
N ARG A 101 -0.71 -17.99 0.53
CA ARG A 101 -0.95 -17.39 1.87
C ARG A 101 -2.10 -16.36 1.90
N ASN A 102 -2.33 -15.67 0.78
CA ASN A 102 -3.27 -14.54 0.71
C ASN A 102 -4.34 -14.69 -0.39
N ILE A 103 -4.34 -15.75 -1.20
CA ILE A 103 -5.26 -15.86 -2.35
C ILE A 103 -5.82 -17.29 -2.45
N GLU A 104 -7.14 -17.40 -2.51
CA GLU A 104 -7.88 -18.64 -2.71
C GLU A 104 -7.88 -19.11 -4.17
N ILE A 105 -8.08 -20.41 -4.40
CA ILE A 105 -8.14 -20.98 -5.75
C ILE A 105 -9.29 -20.33 -6.53
N ASP A 106 -10.47 -20.25 -5.91
CA ASP A 106 -11.65 -19.59 -6.47
C ASP A 106 -11.36 -18.14 -6.89
N GLU A 107 -10.57 -17.41 -6.11
CA GLU A 107 -10.19 -16.03 -6.41
C GLU A 107 -9.27 -15.95 -7.63
N MET A 108 -8.29 -16.86 -7.75
CA MET A 108 -7.40 -16.92 -8.90
C MET A 108 -8.19 -17.25 -10.18
N VAL A 109 -9.04 -18.27 -10.11
CA VAL A 109 -9.88 -18.71 -11.24
C VAL A 109 -10.85 -17.60 -11.63
N LEU A 110 -11.48 -16.95 -10.66
CA LEU A 110 -12.40 -15.83 -10.93
C LEU A 110 -11.69 -14.63 -11.57
N THR A 111 -10.51 -14.26 -11.07
CA THR A 111 -9.72 -13.15 -11.62
C THR A 111 -9.32 -13.43 -13.07
N PHE A 112 -8.92 -14.66 -13.36
CA PHE A 112 -8.66 -15.11 -14.73
C PHE A 112 -9.92 -15.01 -15.61
N LEU A 113 -11.06 -15.56 -15.16
CA LEU A 113 -12.32 -15.53 -15.90
C LEU A 113 -12.83 -14.11 -16.17
N LEU A 114 -12.70 -13.21 -15.19
CA LEU A 114 -13.02 -11.79 -15.37
C LEU A 114 -12.12 -11.15 -16.42
N THR A 115 -10.81 -11.42 -16.37
CA THR A 115 -9.84 -10.86 -17.31
C THR A 115 -10.15 -11.28 -18.75
N ILE A 116 -10.47 -12.56 -18.98
CA ILE A 116 -10.83 -13.04 -20.33
C ILE A 116 -12.21 -12.55 -20.78
N SER A 117 -13.18 -12.40 -19.85
CA SER A 117 -14.53 -11.93 -20.15
C SER A 117 -14.55 -10.45 -20.55
N HIS A 118 -13.65 -9.66 -19.96
CA HIS A 118 -13.46 -8.25 -20.31
C HIS A 118 -12.61 -8.02 -21.56
N SER A 119 -11.93 -9.04 -22.09
CA SER A 119 -11.16 -8.91 -23.32
C SER A 119 -12.08 -8.87 -24.55
N ASP A 120 -12.02 -7.80 -25.34
CA ASP A 120 -12.90 -7.61 -26.50
C ASP A 120 -12.75 -8.68 -27.61
N LYS A 121 -11.67 -9.46 -27.59
CA LYS A 121 -11.48 -10.61 -28.48
C LYS A 121 -12.44 -11.77 -28.18
N ASN A 122 -12.99 -11.82 -26.97
CA ASN A 122 -13.95 -12.85 -26.53
C ASN A 122 -15.41 -12.37 -26.60
N ARG A 123 -15.64 -11.22 -27.27
CA ARG A 123 -16.97 -10.61 -27.53
C ARG A 123 -17.49 -10.88 -28.94
N SER A 124 -16.72 -11.57 -29.79
CA SER A 124 -17.10 -11.95 -31.15
C SER A 124 -17.73 -13.33 -31.21
#